data_AF-A0A380EK41-F1
#
_entry.id   AF-A0A380EK41-F1
#
_cell.length_a   1.000
_cell.length_b   1.000
_cell.length_c   1.000
_cell.angle_alpha   90.00
_cell.angle_beta   90.00
_cell.angle_gamma   90.00
#
_symmetry.space_group_name_H-M   'P 1'
#
loop_
_entity.id
_entity.type
_entity.pdbx_description
1 polymer ?
#
loop_
_entity_poly.entity_id
_entity_poly.type
_entity_poly.pdbx_seq_one_letter_code
_entity_poly.pdbx_strand_id
1 'polypeptide(L)' 'MTVKYNQNGELTMDGISLKTIAQNFGTPTIVYDELQIREQMRRYHRAFKDSGLKYNISYASKAFTCIQMVKLVAEEDYS' A
#
# COMPACT_ATOMS: atom_id res chain seq x y z
N MET A 1 0.80 4.03 -7.18
CA MET A 1 -0.36 3.16 -7.38
C MET A 1 -0.63 3.27 -8.84
N THR A 2 -0.37 2.21 -9.58
CA THR A 2 -0.47 2.28 -11.03
C THR A 2 -1.64 1.43 -11.45
N VAL A 3 -2.77 2.08 -11.71
CA VAL A 3 -3.89 1.44 -12.39
C VAL A 3 -3.70 1.55 -13.90
N LYS A 4 -4.08 0.50 -14.63
CA LYS A 4 -3.94 0.43 -16.10
C LYS A 4 -5.19 -0.14 -16.71
N TYR A 5 -5.53 0.29 -17.92
CA TYR A 5 -6.54 -0.39 -18.71
C TYR A 5 -5.95 -1.66 -19.32
N ASN A 6 -6.69 -2.77 -19.25
CA ASN A 6 -6.36 -3.98 -20.00
C ASN A 6 -6.88 -3.90 -21.45
N GLN A 7 -6.64 -4.95 -22.24
CA GLN A 7 -7.07 -5.03 -23.65
C GLN A 7 -8.59 -4.98 -23.83
N ASN A 8 -9.36 -5.31 -22.79
CA ASN A 8 -10.83 -5.28 -22.80
C ASN A 8 -11.39 -3.91 -22.36
N GLY A 9 -10.54 -2.91 -22.10
CA GLY A 9 -10.96 -1.60 -21.62
C GLY A 9 -11.36 -1.57 -20.14
N GLU A 10 -11.02 -2.59 -19.34
CA GLU A 10 -11.28 -2.60 -17.91
C GLU A 10 -10.11 -2.02 -17.11
N LEU A 11 -10.42 -1.23 -16.08
CA LEU A 11 -9.41 -0.69 -15.16
C LEU A 11 -8.91 -1.79 -14.24
N THR A 12 -7.59 -1.98 -14.20
CA THR A 12 -6.92 -3.03 -13.43
C THR A 12 -5.88 -2.45 -12.47
N MET A 13 -5.69 -3.12 -11.34
CA MET A 13 -4.57 -2.92 -10.41
C MET A 13 -3.80 -4.23 -10.35
N ASP A 14 -2.53 -4.19 -10.73
CA ASP A 14 -1.68 -5.39 -10.85
C ASP A 14 -2.32 -6.55 -11.66
N GLY A 15 -2.97 -6.20 -12.77
CA GLY A 15 -3.68 -7.15 -13.62
C GLY A 15 -5.05 -7.61 -13.10
N ILE A 16 -5.43 -7.28 -11.86
CA ILE A 16 -6.73 -7.61 -11.27
C ILE A 16 -7.76 -6.54 -11.67
N SER A 17 -8.89 -6.96 -12.25
CA SER A 17 -9.98 -6.07 -12.66
C SER A 17 -10.66 -5.44 -11.44
N LEU A 18 -10.66 -4.10 -11.37
CA LEU A 18 -11.34 -3.37 -10.29
C LEU A 18 -12.87 -3.53 -10.36
N LYS A 19 -13.40 -3.84 -11.56
CA LYS A 19 -14.81 -4.20 -11.74
C LYS A 19 -15.14 -5.52 -11.02
N THR A 20 -14.27 -6.54 -11.14
CA THR A 20 -14.43 -7.80 -10.42
C THR A 20 -14.38 -7.61 -8.91
N ILE A 21 -13.49 -6.74 -8.42
CA ILE A 21 -13.46 -6.37 -6.99
C ILE A 21 -14.78 -5.72 -6.57
N ALA A 22 -15.28 -4.74 -7.32
CA ALA A 22 -16.55 -4.07 -7.02
C ALA A 22 -17.75 -5.04 -7.04
N GLN A 23 -17.75 -6.02 -7.93
CA GLN A 23 -18.79 -7.06 -7.98
C GLN A 23 -18.75 -7.99 -6.76
N ASN A 24 -17.55 -8.37 -6.30
CA ASN A 24 -17.37 -9.30 -5.19
C ASN A 24 -17.57 -8.65 -3.81
N PHE A 25 -17.19 -7.38 -3.66
CA PHE A 25 -17.19 -6.69 -2.37
C PHE A 25 -18.23 -5.56 -2.25
N GLY A 26 -18.94 -5.23 -3.33
CA GLY A 26 -19.93 -4.16 -3.38
C GLY A 26 -19.30 -2.77 -3.48
N THR A 27 -20.14 -1.74 -3.46
CA THR A 27 -19.72 -0.33 -3.52
C THR A 27 -20.42 0.52 -2.46
N PRO A 28 -19.71 1.47 -1.80
CA PRO A 28 -18.32 1.86 -2.07
C PRO A 28 -17.30 0.84 -1.54
N THR A 29 -16.23 0.62 -2.31
CA THR A 29 -15.06 -0.22 -1.92
C THR A 29 -13.78 0.55 -2.22
N ILE A 30 -12.87 0.56 -1.24
CA ILE A 30 -11.55 1.20 -1.36
C ILE A 30 -10.50 0.10 -1.51
N VAL A 31 -9.67 0.21 -2.54
CA VAL A 31 -8.63 -0.79 -2.88
C VAL A 31 -7.25 -0.18 -2.68
N TYR A 32 -6.38 -0.90 -1.99
CA TYR A 32 -4.99 -0.49 -1.74
C TYR A 32 -4.02 -1.51 -2.33
N ASP A 33 -2.89 -1.00 -2.84
CA ASP A 33 -1.78 -1.79 -3.34
C ASP A 33 -0.78 -2.04 -2.21
N GLU A 34 -0.82 -3.25 -1.62
CA GLU A 34 0.05 -3.60 -0.49
C GLU A 34 1.54 -3.58 -0.87
N LEU A 35 1.88 -4.10 -2.05
CA LEU A 35 3.27 -4.16 -2.51
C LEU A 35 3.85 -2.75 -2.58
N GLN A 36 3.10 -1.83 -3.17
CA GLN A 36 3.54 -0.45 -3.25
C GLN A 36 3.64 0.21 -1.86
N ILE A 37 2.73 -0.07 -0.93
CA ILE A 37 2.84 0.44 0.45
C ILE A 37 4.15 -0.03 1.10
N ARG A 38 4.48 -1.32 1.00
CA ARG A 38 5.74 -1.88 1.52
C ARG A 38 6.97 -1.30 0.83
N GLU A 39 6.95 -1.15 -0.49
CA GLU A 39 8.04 -0.54 -1.24
C GLU A 39 8.31 0.90 -0.79
N GLN A 40 7.26 1.65 -0.50
CA GLN A 40 7.38 3.01 0.03
C GLN A 40 8.00 3.01 1.42
N MET A 41 7.59 2.10 2.31
CA MET A 41 8.17 1.94 3.64
C MET A 41 9.67 1.64 3.56
N ARG A 42 10.03 0.63 2.77
CA ARG A 42 11.43 0.24 2.54
C ARG A 42 12.26 1.37 1.91
N ARG A 43 11.64 2.22 1.09
CA ARG A 43 12.33 3.38 0.52
C ARG A 43 12.73 4.40 1.59
N TYR A 44 11.88 4.65 2.58
CA TYR A 44 12.25 5.51 3.71
C TYR A 44 13.38 4.89 4.54
N HIS A 45 13.31 3.60 4.86
CA HIS A 45 14.40 2.90 5.54
C HIS A 45 15.73 3.05 4.79
N ARG A 46 15.74 2.81 3.48
CA ARG A 46 16.95 2.99 2.65
C ARG A 46 17.48 4.42 2.74
N ALA A 47 16.62 5.42 2.55
CA ALA A 47 17.03 6.83 2.60
C ALA A 47 17.64 7.23 3.95
N PHE A 48 17.03 6.82 5.07
CA PHE A 48 17.58 7.13 6.39
C PHE A 48 18.84 6.33 6.72
N LYS A 49 18.91 5.07 6.29
CA LYS A 49 20.13 4.26 6.43
C LYS A 49 21.30 4.89 5.67
N ASP A 50 21.07 5.33 4.44
CA ASP A 50 22.10 5.96 3.59
C ASP A 50 22.55 7.33 4.14
N SER A 51 21.70 8.00 4.94
CA SER A 51 22.04 9.26 5.60
C SER A 51 23.04 9.13 6.76
N GLY A 52 23.23 7.92 7.30
CA GLY A 52 24.08 7.66 8.47
C GLY A 52 23.50 8.13 9.81
N LEU A 53 22.30 8.70 9.83
CA LEU A 53 21.61 9.12 11.06
C LEU A 53 21.07 7.91 11.82
N LYS A 54 21.04 8.00 13.15
CA LYS A 54 20.16 7.14 13.96
C LYS A 54 18.72 7.59 13.70
N TYR A 55 17.85 6.65 13.34
CA TYR A 55 16.49 6.98 12.97
C TYR A 55 15.48 5.98 13.55
N ASN A 56 14.23 6.44 13.62
CA ASN A 56 13.04 5.64 13.82
C ASN A 56 11.97 6.21 12.88
N ILE A 57 11.16 5.35 12.29
CA ILE A 57 10.04 5.78 11.43
C ILE A 57 8.75 5.37 12.12
N SER A 58 7.87 6.34 12.35
CA SER A 58 6.57 6.10 12.96
C SER A 58 5.46 6.26 11.93
N TYR A 59 4.53 5.30 11.90
CA TYR A 59 3.35 5.40 11.07
C TYR A 59 2.30 6.29 11.73
N ALA A 60 1.87 7.34 11.02
CA ALA A 60 0.81 8.21 11.50
C ALA A 60 -0.55 7.51 11.39
N SER A 61 -1.00 6.86 12.47
CA SER A 61 -2.26 6.11 12.55
C SER A 61 -3.50 6.87 12.03
N LYS A 62 -3.51 8.20 12.17
CA LYS A 62 -4.58 9.06 11.61
C LYS A 62 -4.74 8.96 10.10
N ALA A 63 -3.72 8.55 9.36
CA ALA A 63 -3.78 8.44 7.89
C ALA A 63 -4.74 7.32 7.45
N PHE A 64 -4.60 6.14 8.06
CA PHE A 64 -5.44 4.98 7.80
C PHE A 64 -5.11 3.90 8.84
N THR A 65 -6.02 3.63 9.78
CA THR A 65 -5.83 2.58 10.78
C THR A 65 -6.82 1.45 10.52
N CYS A 66 -6.31 0.33 10.03
CA CYS A 66 -7.03 -0.94 9.99
C CYS A 66 -6.11 -2.06 10.48
N ILE A 67 -6.68 -3.21 10.83
CA ILE A 67 -5.92 -4.35 11.36
C ILE A 67 -4.79 -4.76 10.41
N GLN A 68 -5.07 -4.82 9.10
CA GLN A 68 -4.06 -5.19 8.11
C GLN A 68 -2.94 -4.14 8.05
N MET A 69 -3.26 -2.85 8.04
CA MET A 69 -2.25 -1.79 8.02
C MET A 69 -1.35 -1.81 9.25
N VAL A 70 -1.91 -2.08 10.45
CA VAL A 70 -1.11 -2.21 11.69
C VAL A 70 -0.14 -3.39 11.60
N LYS A 71 -0.57 -4.52 11.01
CA LYS A 71 0.33 -5.66 10.77
C LYS A 71 1.44 -5.31 9.79
N LEU A 72 1.11 -4.64 8.68
CA LEU A 72 2.10 -4.21 7.68
C LEU A 72 3.17 -3.28 8.28
N VAL A 73 2.73 -2.30 9.09
CA VAL A 73 3.62 -1.37 9.80
C VAL A 73 4.59 -2.15 10.71
N ALA A 74 4.08 -3.09 11.50
CA ALA A 74 4.91 -3.90 12.37
C ALA A 74 5.88 -4.82 11.60
N GLU A 75 5.43 -5.42 10.49
CA GLU A 75 6.25 -6.29 9.63
C GLU A 75 7.36 -5.54 8.89
N GLU A 76 7.19 -4.24 8.63
CA GLU A 76 8.17 -3.39 7.95
C GLU A 76 9.00 -2.55 8.94
N ASP A 77 9.03 -2.91 10.23
CA ASP A 77 9.81 -2.26 11.29
C ASP A 77 9.49 -0.77 11.54
N TYR A 78 8.21 -0.39 11.37
CA TYR A 78 7.70 0.91 11.77
C TYR A 78 7.12 0.88 13.19
N SER A 79 7.17 2.03 13.86
CA SER A 79 6.56 2.27 15.18
C SER A 79 5.21 2.98 15.15
#